data_AF-A0A521VPN9-F1
#
_entry.id   AF-A0A521VPN9-F1
#
_cell.length_a   1.000
_cell.length_b   1.000
_cell.length_c   1.000
_cell.angle_alpha   90.00
_cell.angle_beta   90.00
_cell.angle_gamma   90.00
#
_symmetry.space_group_name_H-M   'P 1'
#
loop_
_entity.id
_entity.type
_entity.pdbx_description
1 polymer ?
#
loop_
_entity_poly.entity_id
_entity_poly.type
_entity_poly.pdbx_seq_one_letter_code
_entity_poly.pdbx_strand_id
1 'polypeptide(L)'
;HHAVERQLCRWLLLSLDRLSSNELTMTQELIANMLGVRREGVTEAAGKLQTEGLLHYSRGRITVLDRPKLEARVCECYAVVKREYDRLLPRLTA
;
A
#
# COMPACT_ATOMS: atom_id res chain seq x y z
N HIS A 1 -9.35 -2.43 -16.16
CA HIS A 1 -9.30 -1.20 -15.34
C HIS A 1 -9.09 -1.63 -13.89
N HIS A 2 -7.85 -1.61 -13.37
CA HIS A 2 -7.62 -1.95 -11.96
C HIS A 2 -8.10 -0.79 -11.10
N ALA A 3 -9.07 -1.03 -10.22
CA ALA A 3 -9.59 -0.01 -9.31
C ALA A 3 -8.46 0.61 -8.47
N VAL A 4 -8.53 1.93 -8.23
CA VAL A 4 -7.52 2.69 -7.45
C VAL A 4 -7.25 2.04 -6.09
N GLU A 5 -8.27 1.45 -5.47
CA GLU A 5 -8.15 0.64 -4.24
C GLU A 5 -7.08 -0.45 -4.36
N ARG A 6 -7.08 -1.25 -5.45
CA ARG A 6 -6.11 -2.33 -5.64
C ARG A 6 -4.70 -1.80 -5.88
N GLN A 7 -4.59 -0.69 -6.62
CA GLN A 7 -3.30 -0.04 -6.86
C GLN A 7 -2.70 0.50 -5.56
N LEU A 8 -3.54 1.14 -4.74
CA LEU A 8 -3.17 1.64 -3.42
C LEU A 8 -2.74 0.50 -2.49
N CYS A 9 -3.53 -0.58 -2.40
CA CYS A 9 -3.16 -1.74 -1.57
C CYS A 9 -1.81 -2.34 -1.99
N ARG A 10 -1.60 -2.54 -3.30
CA ARG A 10 -0.34 -3.08 -3.82
C ARG A 10 0.83 -2.15 -3.51
N TRP A 11 0.65 -0.84 -3.69
CA TRP A 11 1.69 0.14 -3.42
C TRP A 11 2.04 0.24 -1.93
N LEU A 12 1.04 0.19 -1.05
CA LEU A 12 1.26 0.14 0.40
C LEU A 12 2.07 -1.08 0.80
N LEU A 13 1.67 -2.27 0.32
CA LEU A 13 2.35 -3.52 0.64
C LEU A 13 3.81 -3.52 0.17
N LEU A 14 4.07 -3.12 -1.08
CA LEU A 14 5.43 -3.04 -1.62
C LEU A 14 6.29 -2.01 -0.88
N SER A 15 5.70 -0.90 -0.44
CA SER A 15 6.41 0.13 0.33
C SER A 15 6.77 -0.37 1.73
N LEU A 16 5.83 -1.08 2.38
CA LEU A 16 6.02 -1.66 3.71
C LEU A 16 6.92 -2.90 3.71
N ASP A 17 6.99 -3.65 2.61
CA ASP A 17 7.89 -4.82 2.48
C ASP A 17 9.36 -4.47 2.76
N ARG A 18 9.73 -3.20 2.53
CA ARG A 18 11.10 -2.70 2.79
C ARG A 18 11.32 -2.13 4.18
N LEU A 19 10.24 -1.95 4.94
CA LEU A 19 10.29 -1.36 6.26
C LEU A 19 10.13 -2.47 7.32
N SER A 20 10.63 -2.20 8.51
CA SER A 20 10.32 -3.01 9.71
C SER A 20 9.01 -2.55 10.37
N SER A 21 8.45 -1.41 9.95
CA SER A 21 7.20 -0.86 10.45
C SER A 21 6.03 -1.18 9.51
N ASN A 22 4.81 -1.13 10.06
CA ASN A 22 3.55 -1.15 9.29
C ASN A 22 3.03 0.27 9.02
N GLU A 23 3.92 1.26 9.00
CA GLU A 23 3.55 2.67 8.95
C GLU A 23 4.34 3.43 7.89
N LEU A 24 3.64 4.31 7.18
CA LEU A 24 4.19 5.23 6.19
C LEU A 24 3.77 6.66 6.52
N THR A 25 4.73 7.59 6.52
CA THR A 25 4.44 9.02 6.56
C THR A 25 4.43 9.55 5.14
N MET A 26 3.23 9.69 4.57
CA MET A 26 3.03 10.21 3.22
C MET A 26 1.63 10.81 3.05
N THR A 27 1.53 11.86 2.24
CA THR A 27 0.24 12.48 1.91
C THR A 27 -0.47 11.73 0.78
N GLN A 28 -1.80 11.81 0.74
CA GLN A 28 -2.61 11.29 -0.38
C GLN A 28 -2.21 11.90 -1.72
N GLU A 29 -1.79 13.16 -1.75
CA GLU A 29 -1.32 13.84 -2.96
C GLU A 29 -0.04 13.20 -3.50
N LEU A 30 0.94 12.93 -2.62
CA LEU A 30 2.16 12.27 -3.05
C LEU A 30 1.90 10.83 -3.52
N ILE A 31 1.00 10.11 -2.85
CA ILE A 31 0.56 8.78 -3.30
C ILE A 31 -0.12 8.86 -4.67
N ALA A 32 -0.99 9.85 -4.90
CA ALA A 32 -1.67 10.04 -6.18
C ALA A 32 -0.67 10.26 -7.32
N ASN A 33 0.34 11.10 -7.08
CA ASN A 33 1.45 11.34 -8.00
C ASN A 33 2.25 10.05 -8.29
N MET A 34 2.57 9.26 -7.26
CA MET A 34 3.29 7.99 -7.42
C MET A 34 2.48 6.91 -8.17
N LEU A 35 1.16 6.94 -8.06
CA LEU A 35 0.25 6.02 -8.73
C LEU A 35 -0.21 6.51 -10.11
N GLY A 36 0.07 7.77 -10.47
CA GLY A 36 -0.42 8.37 -11.71
C GLY A 36 -1.93 8.49 -11.78
N VAL A 37 -2.58 8.71 -10.63
CA VAL A 37 -4.05 8.81 -10.50
C VAL A 37 -4.45 10.14 -9.87
N ARG A 38 -5.75 10.45 -9.89
CA ARG A 38 -6.30 11.64 -9.23
C ARG A 38 -6.30 11.47 -7.70
N ARG A 39 -6.02 12.56 -6.96
CA ARG A 39 -6.01 12.58 -5.49
C ARG A 39 -7.35 12.14 -4.90
N GLU A 40 -8.47 12.49 -5.52
CA GLU A 40 -9.81 12.11 -5.08
C GLU A 40 -9.96 10.58 -5.05
N GLY A 41 -9.41 9.89 -6.05
CA GLY A 41 -9.44 8.43 -6.11
C GLY A 41 -8.63 7.78 -4.97
N VAL A 42 -7.48 8.37 -4.61
CA VAL A 42 -6.70 7.91 -3.45
C VAL A 42 -7.45 8.20 -2.15
N THR A 43 -8.12 9.35 -2.07
CA THR A 43 -8.90 9.75 -0.88
C THR A 43 -10.06 8.80 -0.65
N GLU A 44 -10.83 8.49 -1.69
CA GLU A 44 -11.94 7.54 -1.65
C GLU A 44 -11.46 6.14 -1.27
N ALA A 45 -10.40 5.66 -1.94
CA ALA A 45 -9.83 4.35 -1.65
C ALA A 45 -9.33 4.24 -0.21
N ALA A 46 -8.57 5.23 0.27
CA ALA A 46 -8.07 5.24 1.65
C ALA A 46 -9.22 5.30 2.66
N GLY A 47 -10.25 6.11 2.41
CA GLY A 47 -11.43 6.21 3.28
C GLY A 47 -12.20 4.90 3.37
N LYS A 48 -12.35 4.18 2.25
CA LYS A 48 -12.98 2.86 2.22
C LYS A 48 -12.18 1.83 3.01
N LEU A 49 -10.88 1.73 2.75
CA LEU A 49 -9.99 0.81 3.47
C LEU A 49 -9.96 1.12 4.99
N GLN A 50 -10.06 2.40 5.35
CA GLN A 50 -10.16 2.81 6.75
C GLN A 50 -11.49 2.42 7.40
N THR A 51 -12.60 2.58 6.69
CA THR A 51 -13.94 2.15 7.16
C THR A 51 -14.01 0.64 7.36
N GLU A 52 -13.32 -0.12 6.51
CA GLU A 52 -13.20 -1.58 6.61
C GLU A 52 -12.18 -2.04 7.68
N GLY A 53 -11.50 -1.11 8.36
CA GLY A 53 -10.53 -1.42 9.40
C GLY A 53 -9.20 -2.00 8.90
N LEU A 54 -8.89 -1.84 7.61
CA LEU A 54 -7.65 -2.36 7.00
C LEU A 54 -6.46 -1.44 7.25
N LEU A 55 -6.71 -0.13 7.32
CA LEU A 55 -5.71 0.88 7.62
C LEU A 55 -6.29 1.99 8.48
N HIS A 56 -5.41 2.78 9.09
CA HIS A 56 -5.73 4.07 9.68
C HIS A 56 -4.99 5.16 8.93
N TYR A 57 -5.67 6.24 8.56
CA TYR A 57 -5.04 7.43 8.00
C TYR A 57 -5.37 8.67 8.83
N SER A 58 -4.33 9.35 9.29
CA SER A 58 -4.46 10.65 9.96
C SER A 58 -3.23 11.53 9.74
N ARG A 59 -3.46 12.82 9.45
CA ARG A 59 -2.40 13.85 9.33
C ARG A 59 -1.19 13.41 8.46
N GLY A 60 -1.43 12.75 7.33
CA GLY A 60 -0.35 12.29 6.43
C GLY A 60 0.39 11.05 6.92
N ARG A 61 -0.17 10.29 7.85
CA ARG A 61 0.36 9.03 8.36
C ARG A 61 -0.62 7.91 8.06
N ILE A 62 -0.16 6.87 7.38
CA ILE A 62 -0.91 5.64 7.10
C ILE A 62 -0.32 4.52 7.95
N THR A 63 -1.16 3.87 8.75
CA THR A 63 -0.81 2.66 9.49
C THR A 63 -1.66 1.51 8.97
N VAL A 64 -1.04 0.43 8.49
CA VAL A 64 -1.75 -0.79 8.10
C VAL A 64 -2.09 -1.58 9.35
N LEU A 65 -3.39 -1.84 9.56
CA LEU A 65 -3.92 -2.50 10.75
C LEU A 65 -4.04 -4.01 10.55
N ASP A 66 -4.43 -4.44 9.34
CA ASP A 66 -4.62 -5.84 8.99
C ASP A 66 -3.96 -6.11 7.65
N ARG A 67 -2.67 -6.44 7.71
CA ARG A 67 -1.85 -6.70 6.53
C ARG A 67 -2.34 -7.93 5.73
N PRO A 68 -2.65 -9.09 6.35
CA PRO A 68 -3.19 -10.23 5.60
C PRO A 68 -4.47 -9.90 4.83
N LYS A 69 -5.41 -9.15 5.42
CA LYS A 69 -6.61 -8.72 4.69
C LYS A 69 -6.30 -7.72 3.58
N LEU A 70 -5.31 -6.84 3.76
CA LEU A 70 -4.85 -5.93 2.71
C LEU A 70 -4.22 -6.71 1.54
N GLU A 71 -3.48 -7.78 1.82
CA GLU A 71 -2.93 -8.71 0.81
C GLU A 71 -4.05 -9.45 0.05
N ALA A 72 -5.17 -9.76 0.70
CA ALA A 72 -6.33 -10.35 0.02
C ALA A 72 -7.03 -9.38 -0.96
N ARG A 73 -6.75 -8.06 -0.91
CA ARG A 73 -7.32 -7.05 -1.83
C ARG A 73 -6.53 -6.88 -3.13
N VAL A 74 -5.31 -7.42 -3.21
CA VAL A 74 -4.46 -7.30 -4.40
C VAL A 74 -4.52 -8.56 -5.25
N CYS A 75 -4.22 -8.43 -6.55
CA CYS A 75 -4.08 -9.61 -7.41
C CYS A 75 -2.82 -10.41 -7.08
N GLU A 76 -2.76 -11.64 -7.58
CA GLU A 76 -1.59 -12.52 -7.60
C GLU A 76 -0.33 -11.84 -8.15
N CYS A 77 -0.52 -10.79 -8.97
CA CYS A 77 0.49 -9.84 -9.42
C CYS A 77 1.39 -9.33 -8.27
N TYR A 78 0.84 -9.11 -7.07
CA TYR A 78 1.61 -8.68 -5.91
C TYR A 78 2.60 -9.77 -5.48
N ALA A 79 2.17 -11.01 -5.35
CA ALA A 79 3.03 -12.11 -4.93
C ALA A 79 4.17 -12.37 -5.92
N VAL A 80 3.91 -12.25 -7.23
CA VAL A 80 4.94 -12.35 -8.28
C VAL A 80 5.97 -11.23 -8.14
N VAL A 81 5.51 -9.98 -8.01
CA VAL A 81 6.41 -8.83 -7.88
C VAL A 81 7.19 -8.89 -6.58
N LYS A 82 6.55 -9.23 -5.46
CA LYS A 82 7.19 -9.38 -4.15
C LYS A 82 8.30 -10.43 -4.21
N ARG A 83 8.03 -11.58 -4.83
CA ARG A 83 9.03 -12.65 -4.98
C ARG A 83 10.25 -12.20 -5.78
N GLU A 84 10.03 -11.53 -6.92
CA GLU A 84 11.14 -11.00 -7.71
C GLU A 84 11.88 -9.88 -6.96
N TYR A 85 11.16 -9.06 -6.20
CA TYR A 85 11.74 -8.01 -5.37
C TYR A 85 12.62 -8.59 -4.25
N ASP A 86 12.11 -9.59 -3.54
CA ASP A 86 12.83 -10.31 -2.48
C ASP A 86 14.07 -11.04 -3.04
N ARG A 87 13.99 -11.55 -4.28
CA ARG A 87 15.11 -12.20 -4.99
C ARG A 87 16.21 -11.22 -5.40
N LEU A 88 15.83 -10.06 -5.95
CA LEU A 88 16.77 -9.06 -6.48
C LEU A 88 17.36 -8.16 -5.40
N LEU A 89 16.59 -7.87 -4.36
CA LEU A 89 16.94 -6.97 -3.26
C LEU A 89 16.72 -7.68 -1.91
N PRO A 90 17.49 -8.75 -1.61
CA PRO A 90 17.39 -9.41 -0.33
C PRO A 90 17.66 -8.39 0.79
N ARG A 91 16.91 -8.48 1.89
CA ARG A 91 17.15 -7.64 3.07
C ARG A 91 18.63 -7.81 3.44
N LEU A 92 19.39 -6.71 3.45
CA LEU A 92 20.74 -6.72 3.97
C LEU A 92 20.63 -7.13 5.44
N THR A 93 20.94 -8.40 5.73
CA THR A 93 21.21 -8.86 7.07
C THR A 93 22.46 -8.11 7.51
N ALA A 94 22.27 -7.11 8.38
CA ALA A 94 23.37 -6.53 9.14
C ALA A 94 23.92 -7.59 10.11
#